data_AF-A0A1V5D8Q6-F1
#
_entry.id   AF-A0A1V5D8Q6-F1
#
_cell.length_a   1.000
_cell.length_b   1.000
_cell.length_c   1.000
_cell.angle_alpha   90.00
_cell.angle_beta   90.00
_cell.angle_gamma   90.00
#
_symmetry.space_group_name_H-M   'P 1'
#
loop_
_entity.id
_entity.type
_entity.pdbx_description
1 polymer ?
#
loop_
_entity_poly.entity_id
_entity_poly.type
_entity_poly.pdbx_seq_one_letter_code
_entity_poly.pdbx_strand_id
1 'polypeptide(L)'
;MVTGTRSIRSHFVLLFLLSYLGIMFFAGAGNTADVTLAWNANTESTLAGYRIYYGTVSGNYTSNIDVGNVTTFTVTGLNDGVTYYFAATAYDTSRIESAYSNEVVKASTTTDTGSGSTTTDTGSGSTTTDTVASGSVLYAYFGSSGIWAWNGSTWSQISPSDPQSMVVSGSLLYVDFGSSGTWRWNGSTWSQISPSDPQSMVVSD
;
A
#
# COMPACT_ATOMS: atom_id res chain seq x y z
N MET A 1 -28.57 54.99 58.49
CA MET A 1 -28.83 53.89 57.54
C MET A 1 -27.77 53.98 56.46
N VAL A 2 -26.74 53.14 56.54
CA VAL A 2 -25.62 53.11 55.59
C VAL A 2 -25.86 51.92 54.68
N THR A 3 -26.03 52.16 53.38
CA THR A 3 -26.06 51.07 52.39
C THR A 3 -24.76 51.11 51.62
N GLY A 4 -23.91 50.12 51.87
CA GLY A 4 -22.62 49.97 51.23
C GLY A 4 -22.74 49.42 49.82
N THR A 5 -21.94 49.96 48.90
CA THR A 5 -21.58 49.32 47.65
C THR A 5 -20.16 48.80 47.78
N ARG A 6 -20.00 47.47 47.83
CA ARG A 6 -18.70 46.82 47.63
C ARG A 6 -18.80 45.91 46.41
N SER A 7 -18.17 46.39 45.33
CA SER A 7 -17.66 45.60 44.22
C SER A 7 -16.83 44.42 44.73
N ILE A 8 -16.85 43.28 44.02
CA ILE A 8 -15.65 42.47 43.69
C ILE A 8 -16.02 41.17 42.91
N ARG A 9 -15.50 41.11 41.68
CA ARG A 9 -14.73 40.03 41.03
C ARG A 9 -15.39 38.71 40.57
N SER A 10 -15.30 38.55 39.24
CA SER A 10 -14.52 37.50 38.53
C SER A 10 -14.99 36.03 38.59
N HIS A 11 -15.55 35.59 37.46
CA HIS A 11 -15.45 34.25 36.85
C HIS A 11 -15.75 33.04 37.76
N PHE A 12 -17.04 32.79 37.99
CA PHE A 12 -17.56 31.52 38.52
C PHE A 12 -18.43 30.85 37.44
N VAL A 13 -17.87 29.82 36.81
CA VAL A 13 -18.52 28.56 36.38
C VAL A 13 -20.06 28.53 36.39
N LEU A 14 -20.72 28.57 35.21
CA LEU A 14 -21.90 27.76 34.86
C LEU A 14 -22.42 28.11 33.44
N LEU A 15 -22.10 27.30 32.44
CA LEU A 15 -22.90 27.14 31.20
C LEU A 15 -22.67 25.72 30.69
N PHE A 16 -23.32 24.76 31.36
CA PHE A 16 -23.60 23.43 30.82
C PHE A 16 -25.01 23.46 30.22
N LEU A 17 -25.22 22.63 29.20
CA LEU A 17 -26.47 22.31 28.48
C LEU A 17 -26.69 23.07 27.16
N LEU A 18 -25.99 22.64 26.11
CA LEU A 18 -26.55 22.37 24.76
C LEU A 18 -25.43 21.88 23.80
N SER A 19 -24.90 20.68 24.02
CA SER A 19 -24.13 19.97 22.96
C SER A 19 -23.96 18.46 23.22
N TYR A 20 -24.93 17.81 23.85
CA TYR A 20 -25.02 16.34 23.85
C TYR A 20 -25.92 15.87 22.68
N LEU A 21 -25.68 16.42 21.49
CA LEU A 21 -26.17 15.81 20.27
C LEU A 21 -25.11 14.78 19.87
N GLY A 22 -25.46 13.51 20.06
CA GLY A 22 -24.56 12.39 19.90
C GLY A 22 -23.78 12.45 18.60
N ILE A 23 -22.47 12.61 18.72
CA ILE A 23 -21.58 11.97 17.76
C ILE A 23 -21.49 10.55 18.27
N MET A 24 -22.47 9.73 17.85
CA MET A 24 -22.19 8.34 17.55
C MET A 24 -20.93 8.40 16.67
N PHE A 25 -19.77 8.12 17.26
CA PHE A 25 -18.63 7.72 16.47
C PHE A 25 -19.09 6.41 15.84
N PHE A 26 -19.63 6.52 14.62
CA PHE A 26 -19.53 5.43 13.68
C PHE A 26 -18.02 5.19 13.55
N ALA A 27 -17.50 4.24 14.33
CA ALA A 27 -16.38 3.46 13.85
C ALA A 27 -16.92 2.78 12.59
N GLY A 28 -16.83 3.48 11.46
CA GLY A 28 -17.01 2.84 10.18
C GLY A 28 -16.11 1.62 10.21
N ALA A 29 -16.62 0.47 9.77
CA ALA A 29 -15.78 -0.68 9.48
C ALA A 29 -14.78 -0.20 8.42
N GLY A 30 -13.64 0.34 8.85
CA GLY A 30 -12.51 0.60 8.00
C GLY A 30 -11.99 -0.76 7.61
N ASN A 31 -11.86 -1.01 6.32
CA ASN A 31 -11.14 -2.18 5.86
C ASN A 31 -9.73 -2.09 6.45
N THR A 32 -9.29 -3.13 7.16
CA THR A 32 -7.99 -3.17 7.82
C THR A 32 -7.07 -4.12 7.08
N ALA A 33 -5.89 -3.66 6.71
CA ALA A 33 -4.88 -4.40 5.99
C ALA A 33 -3.64 -4.66 6.85
N ASP A 34 -2.83 -5.62 6.41
CA ASP A 34 -1.62 -6.04 7.09
C ASP A 34 -0.40 -5.87 6.17
N VAL A 35 0.72 -5.39 6.70
CA VAL A 35 1.99 -5.26 5.96
C VAL A 35 3.08 -6.04 6.68
N THR A 36 3.67 -7.02 5.99
CA THR A 36 4.82 -7.77 6.51
C THR A 36 6.14 -7.13 6.07
N LEU A 37 6.97 -6.81 7.06
CA LEU A 37 8.30 -6.23 6.90
C LEU A 37 9.36 -7.29 7.23
N ALA A 38 10.47 -7.24 6.51
CA ALA A 38 11.66 -8.07 6.77
C ALA A 38 12.91 -7.20 6.62
N TRP A 39 13.90 -7.42 7.49
CA TRP A 39 15.17 -6.69 7.48
C TRP A 39 16.35 -7.59 7.84
N ASN A 40 17.55 -7.12 7.50
CA ASN A 40 18.79 -7.81 7.85
C ASN A 40 19.10 -7.59 9.35
N ALA A 41 19.45 -8.66 10.05
CA ALA A 41 19.88 -8.57 11.45
C ALA A 41 21.18 -7.78 11.57
N ASN A 42 21.28 -7.00 12.65
CA ASN A 42 22.54 -6.41 13.06
C ASN A 42 23.33 -7.43 13.90
N THR A 43 24.65 -7.24 14.00
CA THR A 43 25.57 -8.23 14.57
C THR A 43 26.22 -7.78 15.88
N GLU A 44 25.85 -6.61 16.42
CA GLU A 44 26.39 -6.12 17.67
C GLU A 44 25.94 -7.01 18.83
N SER A 45 26.86 -7.37 19.73
CA SER A 45 26.58 -8.23 20.88
C SER A 45 25.62 -7.60 21.89
N THR A 46 25.45 -6.28 21.84
CA THR A 46 24.53 -5.52 22.70
C THR A 46 23.15 -5.35 22.10
N LEU A 47 22.87 -5.88 20.91
CA LEU A 47 21.56 -5.80 20.27
C LEU A 47 20.49 -6.45 21.15
N ALA A 48 19.50 -5.68 21.58
CA ALA A 48 18.39 -6.16 22.40
C ALA A 48 17.08 -6.27 21.62
N GLY A 49 16.95 -5.59 20.49
CA GLY A 49 15.81 -5.74 19.58
C GLY A 49 15.62 -4.58 18.62
N TYR A 50 14.42 -4.51 18.05
CA TYR A 50 14.04 -3.54 17.02
C TYR A 50 12.75 -2.82 17.37
N ARG A 51 12.62 -1.59 16.89
CA ARG A 51 11.38 -0.84 16.89
C ARG A 51 11.03 -0.42 15.46
N ILE A 52 9.81 -0.69 15.05
CA ILE A 52 9.26 -0.27 13.76
C ILE A 52 8.54 1.06 13.94
N TYR A 53 8.76 1.97 13.02
CA TYR A 53 8.13 3.28 12.93
C TYR A 53 7.39 3.38 11.62
N TYR A 54 6.17 3.93 11.64
CA TYR A 54 5.38 4.11 10.44
C TYR A 54 4.43 5.31 10.47
N GLY A 55 4.07 5.78 9.29
CA GLY A 55 3.16 6.91 9.07
C GLY A 55 2.73 7.02 7.62
N THR A 56 1.85 7.96 7.29
CA THR A 56 1.33 8.16 5.93
C THR A 56 2.09 9.25 5.16
N VAL A 57 3.15 9.81 5.75
CA VAL A 57 4.00 10.85 5.16
C VAL A 57 5.45 10.45 5.34
N SER A 58 6.24 10.50 4.26
CA SER A 58 7.67 10.15 4.28
C SER A 58 8.42 10.97 5.34
N GLY A 59 9.23 10.29 6.15
CA GLY A 59 10.01 10.88 7.23
C GLY A 59 9.18 11.40 8.42
N ASN A 60 7.85 11.27 8.40
CA ASN A 60 6.97 11.61 9.51
C ASN A 60 6.22 10.37 9.99
N TYR A 61 6.83 9.69 10.97
CA TYR A 61 6.26 8.49 11.57
C TYR A 61 5.44 8.87 12.81
N THR A 62 4.12 8.66 12.74
CA THR A 62 3.19 8.98 13.83
C THR A 62 2.94 7.80 14.76
N SER A 63 3.34 6.59 14.34
CA SER A 63 3.13 5.33 15.05
C SER A 63 4.44 4.55 15.16
N ASN A 64 4.58 3.76 16.23
CA ASN A 64 5.71 2.85 16.42
C ASN A 64 5.33 1.61 17.23
N ILE A 65 6.07 0.51 17.01
CA ILE A 65 5.86 -0.79 17.64
C ILE A 65 7.24 -1.37 18.03
N ASP A 66 7.42 -1.70 19.30
CA ASP A 66 8.57 -2.51 19.75
C ASP A 66 8.31 -3.97 19.38
N VAL A 67 9.17 -4.54 18.53
CA VAL A 67 9.00 -5.90 17.97
C VAL A 67 9.99 -6.89 18.59
N GLY A 68 10.86 -6.43 19.50
CA GLY A 68 11.89 -7.26 20.10
C GLY A 68 12.96 -7.72 19.11
N ASN A 69 13.67 -8.79 19.44
CA ASN A 69 14.77 -9.32 18.63
C ASN A 69 14.26 -10.30 17.55
N VAL A 70 13.53 -9.76 16.59
CA VAL A 70 13.07 -10.45 15.37
C VAL A 70 13.58 -9.72 14.13
N THR A 71 13.59 -10.39 12.99
CA THR A 71 13.97 -9.81 11.68
C THR A 71 12.80 -9.72 10.71
N THR A 72 11.61 -10.15 11.14
CA THR A 72 10.37 -10.11 10.36
C THR A 72 9.22 -9.76 11.28
N PHE A 73 8.31 -8.89 10.84
CA PHE A 73 7.12 -8.53 11.61
C PHE A 73 5.97 -8.07 10.71
N THR A 74 4.75 -8.42 11.09
CA THR A 74 3.53 -8.00 10.40
C THR A 74 2.85 -6.88 11.18
N VAL A 75 2.79 -5.69 10.58
CA VAL A 75 2.02 -4.56 11.11
C VAL A 75 0.57 -4.75 10.69
N THR A 76 -0.30 -5.01 11.66
CA THR A 76 -1.73 -5.29 11.42
C THR A 76 -2.60 -4.08 11.70
N GLY A 77 -3.81 -4.05 11.14
CA GLY A 77 -4.80 -3.02 11.47
C GLY A 77 -4.53 -1.68 10.77
N LEU A 78 -3.79 -1.69 9.68
CA LEU A 78 -3.55 -0.52 8.84
C LEU A 78 -4.79 -0.20 8.00
N ASN A 79 -5.00 1.05 7.61
CA ASN A 79 -6.13 1.39 6.78
C ASN A 79 -5.91 0.84 5.36
N ASP A 80 -6.81 -0.04 4.89
CA ASP A 80 -6.72 -0.63 3.56
C ASP A 80 -6.66 0.43 2.46
N GLY A 81 -5.82 0.18 1.45
CA GLY A 81 -5.57 1.10 0.34
C GLY A 81 -4.74 2.34 0.70
N VAL A 82 -4.32 2.51 1.96
CA VAL A 82 -3.48 3.64 2.37
C VAL A 82 -1.99 3.32 2.21
N THR A 83 -1.24 4.27 1.65
CA THR A 83 0.22 4.20 1.58
C THR A 83 0.84 4.57 2.93
N TYR A 84 1.64 3.65 3.45
CA TYR A 84 2.43 3.81 4.65
C TYR A 84 3.93 3.78 4.33
N TYR A 85 4.67 4.55 5.10
CA TYR A 85 6.11 4.67 5.11
C TYR A 85 6.63 4.02 6.38
N PHE A 86 7.59 3.10 6.26
CA PHE A 86 8.10 2.30 7.36
C PHE A 86 9.61 2.47 7.49
N ALA A 87 10.10 2.60 8.71
CA ALA A 87 11.51 2.49 9.04
C ALA A 87 11.70 1.72 10.35
N ALA A 88 12.88 1.15 10.55
CA ALA A 88 13.22 0.45 11.78
C ALA A 88 14.42 1.12 12.46
N THR A 89 14.46 1.05 13.79
CA THR A 89 15.66 1.29 14.59
C THR A 89 16.04 0.00 15.31
N ALA A 90 17.33 -0.20 15.54
CA ALA A 90 17.83 -1.19 16.49
C ALA A 90 18.00 -0.51 17.84
N TYR A 91 17.73 -1.22 18.95
CA TYR A 91 18.06 -0.75 20.29
C TYR A 91 18.96 -1.74 21.02
N ASP A 92 19.86 -1.20 21.84
CA ASP A 92 20.78 -1.98 22.66
C ASP A 92 20.16 -2.40 24.01
N THR A 93 20.90 -3.16 24.81
CA THR A 93 20.48 -3.57 26.16
C THR A 93 20.22 -2.40 27.12
N SER A 94 20.70 -1.20 26.79
CA SER A 94 20.46 0.04 27.54
C SER A 94 19.24 0.82 27.02
N ARG A 95 18.49 0.26 26.06
CA ARG A 95 17.34 0.89 25.37
C ARG A 95 17.72 2.15 24.57
N ILE A 96 18.98 2.28 24.15
CA ILE A 96 19.39 3.36 23.25
C ILE A 96 19.17 2.91 21.81
N GLU A 97 18.43 3.73 21.05
CA GLU A 97 18.11 3.46 19.65
C GLU A 97 19.15 4.03 18.67
N SER A 98 19.34 3.31 17.57
CA SER A 98 20.12 3.75 16.42
C SER A 98 19.41 4.88 15.65
N ALA A 99 20.08 5.39 14.61
CA ALA A 99 19.38 6.10 13.54
C ALA A 99 18.38 5.17 12.83
N TYR A 100 17.40 5.75 12.15
CA TYR A 100 16.46 5.02 11.30
C TYR A 100 17.17 4.29 10.16
N SER A 101 16.62 3.14 9.77
CA SER A 101 16.93 2.46 8.52
C SER A 101 16.57 3.30 7.30
N ASN A 102 16.86 2.77 6.11
CA ASN A 102 16.17 3.23 4.90
C ASN A 102 14.65 3.05 5.06
N GLU A 103 13.90 3.97 4.48
CA GLU A 103 12.44 3.94 4.48
C GLU A 103 11.93 2.95 3.41
N VAL A 104 10.86 2.24 3.72
CA VAL A 104 10.12 1.37 2.80
C VAL A 104 8.70 1.90 2.65
N VAL A 105 8.22 1.99 1.41
CA VAL A 105 6.87 2.47 1.09
C VAL A 105 6.00 1.27 0.72
N LYS A 106 4.84 1.11 1.37
CA LYS A 106 3.86 0.06 1.06
C LYS A 106 2.44 0.59 1.14
N ALA A 107 1.62 0.27 0.15
CA ALA A 107 0.18 0.31 0.31
C ALA A 107 -0.24 -0.89 1.15
N SER A 108 -1.02 -0.68 2.21
CA SER A 108 -1.58 -1.79 2.99
C SER A 108 -2.80 -2.33 2.26
N THR A 109 -2.74 -3.60 1.84
CA THR A 109 -3.84 -4.29 1.16
C THR A 109 -4.34 -5.44 2.03
N THR A 110 -5.66 -5.58 2.14
CA THR A 110 -6.27 -6.78 2.73
C THR A 110 -5.95 -7.98 1.85
N THR A 111 -5.15 -8.92 2.37
CA THR A 111 -5.12 -10.28 1.80
C THR A 111 -6.39 -10.95 2.30
N ASP A 112 -7.49 -10.86 1.55
CA ASP A 112 -8.72 -11.60 1.88
C ASP A 112 -8.41 -13.10 1.89
N THR A 113 -8.13 -13.62 3.08
CA THR A 113 -8.04 -15.05 3.34
C THR A 113 -9.43 -15.52 3.72
N GLY A 114 -10.29 -15.70 2.71
CA GLY A 114 -11.40 -16.64 2.79
C GLY A 114 -12.77 -16.16 2.31
N SER A 115 -13.01 -16.21 1.00
CA SER A 115 -14.23 -16.81 0.49
C SER A 115 -13.89 -17.82 -0.60
N GLY A 116 -13.84 -19.09 -0.22
CA GLY A 116 -13.86 -20.19 -1.17
C GLY A 116 -15.20 -20.20 -1.90
N SER A 117 -15.27 -19.50 -3.02
CA SER A 117 -16.24 -19.85 -4.06
C SER A 117 -15.71 -21.07 -4.78
N THR A 118 -16.27 -22.23 -4.44
CA THR A 118 -16.19 -23.42 -5.29
C THR A 118 -16.94 -23.10 -6.58
N THR A 119 -16.22 -22.60 -7.59
CA THR A 119 -16.56 -22.85 -8.98
C THR A 119 -15.55 -23.84 -9.49
N THR A 120 -16.03 -25.08 -9.63
CA THR A 120 -15.50 -26.18 -10.42
C THR A 120 -14.46 -25.70 -11.43
N ASP A 121 -13.23 -26.17 -11.23
CA ASP A 121 -12.25 -26.31 -12.29
C ASP A 121 -12.93 -26.90 -13.52
N THR A 122 -12.97 -26.12 -14.60
CA THR A 122 -13.04 -26.63 -15.96
C THR A 122 -12.06 -25.80 -16.77
N GLY A 123 -10.78 -26.04 -16.52
CA GLY A 123 -9.68 -25.90 -17.46
C GLY A 123 -9.65 -24.60 -18.26
N SER A 124 -8.94 -23.59 -17.74
CA SER A 124 -8.12 -22.73 -18.57
C SER A 124 -6.87 -22.37 -17.77
N GLY A 125 -5.71 -22.62 -18.35
CA GLY A 125 -4.44 -22.76 -17.64
C GLY A 125 -4.09 -21.58 -16.75
N SER A 126 -3.42 -21.89 -15.64
CA SER A 126 -2.40 -21.02 -15.09
C SER A 126 -1.49 -20.55 -16.24
N THR A 127 -1.67 -19.31 -16.70
CA THR A 127 -0.72 -18.64 -17.59
C THR A 127 -0.44 -17.24 -17.02
N THR A 128 0.43 -17.17 -16.02
CA THR A 128 1.55 -16.19 -15.95
C THR A 128 1.35 -14.75 -16.49
N THR A 129 0.28 -14.01 -16.17
CA THR A 129 0.03 -12.70 -16.85
C THR A 129 0.01 -11.47 -15.93
N ASP A 130 0.76 -11.48 -14.81
CA ASP A 130 1.02 -10.22 -14.10
C ASP A 130 2.32 -9.57 -14.54
N THR A 131 3.21 -10.29 -15.24
CA THR A 131 4.50 -9.77 -15.70
C THR A 131 4.94 -10.37 -17.03
N VAL A 132 5.42 -9.53 -17.95
CA VAL A 132 5.99 -9.93 -19.25
C VAL A 132 7.23 -9.09 -19.54
N ALA A 133 8.20 -9.62 -20.28
CA ALA A 133 9.46 -8.92 -20.55
C ALA A 133 9.71 -8.75 -22.05
N SER A 134 10.30 -7.61 -22.42
CA SER A 134 10.70 -7.23 -23.78
C SER A 134 12.13 -6.73 -23.76
N GLY A 135 13.09 -7.56 -24.19
CA GLY A 135 14.52 -7.25 -24.06
C GLY A 135 14.89 -7.02 -22.59
N SER A 136 15.34 -5.79 -22.26
CA SER A 136 15.68 -5.40 -20.88
C SER A 136 14.54 -4.74 -20.11
N VAL A 137 13.34 -4.62 -20.70
CA VAL A 137 12.19 -3.98 -20.06
C VAL A 137 11.25 -5.03 -19.48
N LEU A 138 10.93 -4.90 -18.20
CA LEU A 138 9.89 -5.71 -17.54
C LEU A 138 8.59 -4.90 -17.47
N TYR A 139 7.50 -5.45 -17.98
CA TYR A 139 6.16 -4.91 -17.81
C TYR A 139 5.45 -5.68 -16.73
N ALA A 140 4.75 -4.97 -15.84
CA ALA A 140 4.02 -5.56 -14.72
C ALA A 140 2.65 -4.90 -14.57
N TYR A 141 1.64 -5.69 -14.26
CA TYR A 141 0.33 -5.20 -13.82
C TYR A 141 0.25 -5.25 -12.29
N PHE A 142 -0.15 -4.15 -11.68
CA PHE A 142 -0.22 -4.00 -10.22
C PHE A 142 -1.65 -3.73 -9.76
N GLY A 143 -2.62 -4.45 -10.31
CA GLY A 143 -4.03 -4.26 -9.95
C GLY A 143 -4.49 -2.84 -10.30
N SER A 144 -5.17 -2.18 -9.37
CA SER A 144 -5.63 -0.80 -9.51
C SER A 144 -4.54 0.24 -9.78
N SER A 145 -3.26 -0.11 -9.58
CA SER A 145 -2.13 0.76 -9.94
C SER A 145 -1.83 0.73 -11.44
N GLY A 146 -2.47 -0.15 -12.21
CA GLY A 146 -2.33 -0.26 -13.66
C GLY A 146 -1.05 -0.99 -14.09
N ILE A 147 -0.67 -0.75 -15.34
CA ILE A 147 0.47 -1.38 -16.01
C ILE A 147 1.67 -0.45 -15.94
N TRP A 148 2.81 -1.02 -15.53
CA TRP A 148 4.08 -0.32 -15.35
C TRP A 148 5.19 -0.98 -16.14
N ALA A 149 6.20 -0.19 -16.50
CA ALA A 149 7.41 -0.64 -17.18
C ALA A 149 8.64 -0.34 -16.31
N TRP A 150 9.51 -1.33 -16.12
CA TRP A 150 10.80 -1.22 -15.46
C TRP A 150 11.92 -1.26 -16.50
N ASN A 151 12.74 -0.21 -16.53
CA ASN A 151 13.86 -0.09 -17.48
C ASN A 151 15.22 -0.59 -16.93
N GLY A 152 15.23 -1.22 -15.75
CA GLY A 152 16.46 -1.57 -15.03
C GLY A 152 16.79 -0.65 -13.86
N SER A 153 16.18 0.55 -13.80
CA SER A 153 16.44 1.55 -12.75
C SER A 153 15.21 2.29 -12.25
N THR A 154 14.14 2.38 -13.05
CA THR A 154 12.94 3.16 -12.72
C THR A 154 11.69 2.48 -13.25
N TRP A 155 10.64 2.51 -12.42
CA TRP A 155 9.29 2.11 -12.79
C TRP A 155 8.55 3.34 -13.34
N SER A 156 7.97 3.20 -14.54
CA SER A 156 7.12 4.21 -15.15
C SER A 156 5.75 3.62 -15.47
N GLN A 157 4.68 4.26 -15.01
CA GLN A 157 3.32 3.84 -15.34
C GLN A 157 3.07 4.10 -16.84
N ILE A 158 2.61 3.07 -17.56
CA ILE A 158 2.31 3.16 -18.99
C ILE A 158 0.81 3.11 -19.28
N SER A 159 0.01 2.56 -18.38
CA SER A 159 -1.45 2.61 -18.46
C SER A 159 -2.06 2.49 -17.05
N PRO A 160 -3.10 3.25 -16.70
CA PRO A 160 -3.86 3.03 -15.48
C PRO A 160 -4.93 1.93 -15.63
N SER A 161 -5.11 1.35 -16.81
CA SER A 161 -6.21 0.43 -17.11
C SER A 161 -5.88 -1.02 -16.73
N ASP A 162 -6.94 -1.78 -16.42
CA ASP A 162 -6.85 -3.19 -16.06
C ASP A 162 -6.74 -4.07 -17.32
N PRO A 163 -5.62 -4.78 -17.52
CA PRO A 163 -5.50 -5.75 -18.60
C PRO A 163 -6.22 -7.04 -18.26
N GLN A 164 -6.86 -7.66 -19.25
CA GLN A 164 -7.25 -9.07 -19.19
C GLN A 164 -6.10 -10.00 -19.60
N SER A 165 -5.23 -9.54 -20.51
CA SER A 165 -4.04 -10.29 -20.92
C SER A 165 -2.93 -9.37 -21.43
N MET A 166 -1.68 -9.80 -21.28
CA MET A 166 -0.47 -9.09 -21.70
C MET A 166 0.50 -10.10 -22.34
N VAL A 167 1.03 -9.78 -23.51
CA VAL A 167 2.01 -10.61 -24.22
C VAL A 167 3.04 -9.72 -24.94
N VAL A 168 4.25 -10.24 -25.19
CA VAL A 168 5.32 -9.49 -25.87
C VAL A 168 5.79 -10.22 -27.12
N SER A 169 5.94 -9.51 -28.25
CA SER A 169 6.62 -10.01 -29.44
C SER A 169 7.67 -9.02 -29.90
N GLY A 170 8.94 -9.45 -29.93
CA GLY A 170 10.07 -8.56 -30.17
C GLY A 170 10.15 -7.43 -29.14
N SER A 171 10.04 -6.18 -29.61
CA SER A 171 10.06 -4.97 -28.77
C SER A 171 8.67 -4.42 -28.45
N LEU A 172 7.60 -5.14 -28.79
CA LEU A 172 6.23 -4.66 -28.67
C LEU A 172 5.50 -5.41 -27.55
N LEU A 173 4.85 -4.65 -26.67
CA LEU A 173 3.88 -5.17 -25.72
C LEU A 173 2.49 -5.10 -26.35
N TYR A 174 1.74 -6.18 -26.28
CA TYR A 174 0.33 -6.26 -26.66
C TYR A 174 -0.49 -6.49 -25.40
N VAL A 175 -1.56 -5.72 -25.25
CA VAL A 175 -2.44 -5.77 -24.09
C VAL A 175 -3.87 -5.85 -24.55
N ASP A 176 -4.58 -6.78 -23.95
CA ASP A 176 -6.02 -6.86 -24.03
C ASP A 176 -6.61 -6.14 -22.83
N PHE A 177 -7.44 -5.13 -23.09
CA PHE A 177 -8.19 -4.38 -22.08
C PHE A 177 -9.67 -4.78 -22.06
N GLY A 178 -9.98 -6.01 -22.46
CA GLY A 178 -11.32 -6.57 -22.51
C GLY A 178 -12.20 -5.86 -23.54
N SER A 179 -13.34 -5.35 -23.09
CA SER A 179 -14.26 -4.58 -23.94
C SER A 179 -13.66 -3.31 -24.56
N SER A 180 -12.51 -2.84 -24.06
CA SER A 180 -11.76 -1.71 -24.66
C SER A 180 -10.87 -2.14 -25.83
N GLY A 181 -10.80 -3.44 -26.11
CA GLY A 181 -10.11 -4.06 -27.23
C GLY A 181 -8.64 -4.35 -26.99
N THR A 182 -7.97 -4.77 -28.07
CA THR A 182 -6.54 -5.10 -28.10
C THR A 182 -5.69 -3.90 -28.52
N TRP A 183 -4.65 -3.62 -27.75
CA TRP A 183 -3.75 -2.48 -27.94
C TRP A 183 -2.29 -2.93 -27.99
N ARG A 184 -1.47 -2.13 -28.69
CA ARG A 184 -0.02 -2.29 -28.79
C ARG A 184 0.68 -1.10 -28.17
N TRP A 185 1.73 -1.36 -27.41
CA TRP A 185 2.70 -0.40 -26.89
C TRP A 185 4.07 -0.60 -27.55
N ASN A 186 4.67 0.47 -28.08
CA ASN A 186 5.98 0.44 -28.75
C ASN A 186 7.13 1.01 -27.91
N GLY A 187 6.91 1.25 -26.61
CA GLY A 187 7.87 1.94 -25.74
C GLY A 187 7.55 3.42 -25.49
N SER A 188 6.72 4.04 -26.35
CA SER A 188 6.38 5.47 -26.26
C SER A 188 4.91 5.78 -26.52
N THR A 189 4.24 5.00 -27.37
CA THR A 189 2.85 5.24 -27.78
C THR A 189 2.01 3.98 -27.77
N TRP A 190 0.75 4.14 -27.34
CA TRP A 190 -0.31 3.15 -27.48
C TRP A 190 -0.97 3.26 -28.86
N SER A 191 -1.31 2.12 -29.46
CA SER A 191 -2.11 2.06 -30.69
C SER A 191 -3.11 0.92 -30.58
N GLN A 192 -4.40 1.20 -30.75
CA GLN A 192 -5.41 0.15 -30.81
C GLN A 192 -5.23 -0.66 -32.10
N ILE A 193 -5.22 -1.98 -31.97
CA ILE A 193 -5.13 -2.92 -33.09
C ILE A 193 -6.52 -3.41 -33.47
N SER A 194 -7.37 -3.66 -32.46
CA SER A 194 -8.73 -4.11 -32.64
C SER A 194 -9.62 -3.57 -31.51
N PRO A 195 -10.86 -3.15 -31.79
CA PRO A 195 -11.83 -2.79 -30.75
C PRO A 195 -12.50 -4.02 -30.11
N SER A 196 -12.26 -5.24 -30.63
CA SER A 196 -12.85 -6.47 -30.10
C SER A 196 -12.04 -7.03 -28.95
N ASP A 197 -12.73 -7.66 -28.00
CA ASP A 197 -12.18 -8.40 -26.87
C ASP A 197 -11.71 -9.81 -27.33
N PRO A 198 -10.39 -10.07 -27.43
CA PRO A 198 -9.87 -11.38 -27.80
C PRO A 198 -9.96 -12.37 -26.63
N GLN A 199 -10.47 -13.58 -26.87
CA GLN A 199 -10.55 -14.59 -25.80
C GLN A 199 -9.18 -15.13 -25.33
N SER A 200 -8.13 -14.96 -26.14
CA SER A 200 -6.77 -15.33 -25.80
C SER A 200 -5.79 -14.57 -26.69
N MET A 201 -4.64 -14.20 -26.13
CA MET A 201 -3.52 -13.64 -26.86
C MET A 201 -2.31 -14.53 -26.73
N VAL A 202 -1.68 -14.83 -27.86
CA VAL A 202 -0.41 -15.54 -27.95
C VAL A 202 0.50 -14.84 -28.94
N VAL A 203 1.80 -15.02 -28.76
CA VAL A 203 2.86 -14.43 -29.57
C VAL A 203 3.78 -15.55 -30.03
N SER A 204 4.32 -15.42 -31.23
CA SER A 204 5.38 -16.31 -31.72
C SER A 204 6.74 -15.73 -31.41
N ASP A 205 7.67 -16.60 -31.04
CA ASP A 205 9.11 -16.30 -30.93
C ASP A 205 9.79 -16.14 -32.30
#